data_AF-A0A2I1E1Y7-F1
#
_entry.id   AF-A0A2I1E1Y7-F1
#
_cell.length_a   1.000
_cell.length_b   1.000
_cell.length_c   1.000
_cell.angle_alpha   90.00
_cell.angle_beta   90.00
_cell.angle_gamma   90.00
#
_symmetry.space_group_name_H-M   'P 1'
#
loop_
_entity.id
_entity.type
_entity.pdbx_description
1 polymer ?
#
loop_
_entity_poly.entity_id
_entity_poly.type
_entity_poly.pdbx_seq_one_letter_code
_entity_poly.pdbx_strand_id
1 'polypeptide(L)'
;MSTQNTEAINTLKGMFPSVDPEVCEAVFEANQANLEQSINALLSMSDPNYKSEENIPAQTESGPNTSEQIKRDEELARSLAAEADSKFLFL
;
A
#
# COMPACT_ATOMS: atom_id res chain seq x y z
N MET A 1 19.62 2.32 22.45
CA MET A 1 18.87 2.15 21.21
C MET A 1 19.74 2.56 20.03
N SER A 2 20.46 1.64 19.38
CA SER A 2 21.39 2.01 18.27
C SER A 2 21.49 0.97 17.15
N THR A 3 20.81 -0.18 17.24
CA THR A 3 20.88 -1.24 16.22
C THR A 3 20.04 -0.93 14.99
N GLN A 4 18.87 -0.31 15.19
CA GLN A 4 17.93 0.01 14.12
C GLN A 4 18.52 0.92 13.03
N ASN A 5 19.40 1.85 13.39
CA ASN A 5 20.02 2.77 12.43
C ASN A 5 20.99 2.00 11.50
N THR A 6 21.88 1.19 12.07
CA THR A 6 22.85 0.41 11.30
C THR A 6 22.19 -0.59 10.35
N GLU A 7 21.10 -1.23 10.78
CA GLU A 7 20.32 -2.14 9.94
C GLU A 7 19.64 -1.38 8.78
N ALA A 8 19.00 -0.25 9.09
CA ALA A 8 18.37 0.60 8.09
C ALA A 8 19.36 1.10 7.03
N ILE A 9 20.53 1.59 7.43
CA ILE A 9 21.58 2.04 6.51
C ILE A 9 22.11 0.90 5.64
N ASN A 10 22.26 -0.32 6.18
CA ASN A 10 22.65 -1.48 5.38
C ASN A 10 21.57 -1.88 4.36
N THR A 11 20.29 -1.80 4.73
CA THR A 11 19.18 -2.03 3.80
C THR A 11 19.15 -0.98 2.68
N LEU A 12 19.32 0.31 3.02
CA LEU A 12 19.40 1.41 2.04
C LEU A 12 20.56 1.20 1.06
N LYS A 13 21.77 0.90 1.55
CA LYS A 13 22.93 0.58 0.70
C LYS A 13 22.70 -0.65 -0.20
N GLY A 14 21.95 -1.64 0.27
CA GLY A 14 21.60 -2.83 -0.51
C GLY A 14 20.58 -2.55 -1.62
N MET A 15 19.62 -1.67 -1.37
CA MET A 15 18.61 -1.26 -2.36
C MET A 15 19.15 -0.25 -3.38
N PHE A 16 20.06 0.63 -2.95
CA PHE A 16 20.60 1.73 -3.76
C PHE A 16 22.13 1.66 -3.87
N PRO A 17 22.71 0.67 -4.60
CA PRO A 17 24.16 0.55 -4.75
C PRO A 17 24.80 1.68 -5.57
N SER A 18 24.00 2.49 -6.27
CA SER A 18 24.46 3.68 -7.00
C SER A 18 24.49 4.96 -6.15
N VAL A 19 23.94 4.93 -4.94
CA VAL A 19 23.88 6.08 -4.03
C VAL A 19 24.99 5.96 -2.98
N ASP A 20 25.72 7.05 -2.74
CA ASP A 20 26.80 7.08 -1.75
C ASP A 20 26.30 6.76 -0.33
N PRO A 21 27.08 6.04 0.50
CA PRO A 21 26.71 5.72 1.87
C PRO A 21 26.48 6.97 2.73
N GLU A 22 27.26 8.04 2.49
CA GLU A 22 27.08 9.32 3.19
C GLU A 22 25.73 9.97 2.86
N VAL A 23 25.24 9.80 1.63
CA VAL A 23 23.92 10.30 1.22
C VAL A 23 22.81 9.46 1.85
N CYS A 24 22.98 8.14 1.94
CA CYS A 24 22.04 7.27 2.64
C CYS A 24 21.88 7.66 4.12
N GLU A 25 22.99 7.97 4.81
CA GLU A 25 22.98 8.42 6.20
C GLU A 25 22.31 9.79 6.35
N ALA A 26 22.69 10.77 5.53
CA ALA A 26 22.09 12.10 5.57
C ALA A 26 20.58 12.09 5.32
N VAL A 27 20.11 11.28 4.37
CA VAL A 27 18.68 11.14 4.09
C VAL A 27 17.95 10.40 5.22
N PHE A 28 18.58 9.38 5.80
CA PHE A 28 18.01 8.65 6.94
C PHE A 28 17.83 9.55 8.17
N GLU A 29 18.81 10.39 8.48
CA GLU A 29 18.72 11.38 9.55
C GLU A 29 17.69 12.48 9.25
N ALA A 30 17.65 12.98 8.00
CA ALA A 30 16.68 13.98 7.58
C ALA A 30 15.23 13.49 7.68
N ASN A 31 15.00 12.19 7.48
CA ASN A 31 13.69 11.54 7.63
C ASN A 31 13.44 11.01 9.05
N GLN A 32 14.11 11.55 10.07
CA GLN A 32 13.91 11.19 11.49
C GLN A 32 14.17 9.71 11.79
N ALA A 33 15.19 9.11 11.18
CA ALA A 33 15.52 7.69 11.28
C ALA A 33 14.37 6.76 10.81
N ASN A 34 13.55 7.23 9.87
CA ASN A 34 12.50 6.43 9.25
C ASN A 34 13.00 5.80 7.95
N LEU A 35 13.19 4.47 7.97
CA LEU A 35 13.70 3.71 6.83
C LEU A 35 12.78 3.84 5.61
N GLU A 36 11.47 3.72 5.79
CA GLU A 36 10.50 3.72 4.70
C GLU A 36 10.44 5.07 3.96
N GLN A 37 10.39 6.19 4.70
CA GLN A 37 10.44 7.53 4.14
C GLN A 37 11.76 7.80 3.41
N SER A 38 12.88 7.32 3.97
CA SER A 38 14.20 7.44 3.33
C SER A 38 14.28 6.69 2.02
N ILE A 39 13.75 5.46 1.97
CA ILE A 39 13.65 4.66 0.75
C ILE A 39 12.76 5.37 -0.27
N ASN A 40 11.60 5.89 0.15
CA ASN A 40 10.67 6.60 -0.73
C ASN A 40 11.31 7.86 -1.35
N ALA A 41 12.05 8.63 -0.54
CA ALA A 41 12.78 9.81 -0.99
C ALA A 41 13.88 9.46 -2.01
N LEU A 42 14.70 8.43 -1.72
CA LEU A 42 15.76 7.98 -2.63
C LEU A 42 15.21 7.39 -3.92
N LEU A 43 14.09 6.66 -3.85
CA LEU A 43 13.43 6.06 -5.01
C LEU A 43 12.78 7.13 -5.88
N SER A 44 12.19 8.17 -5.29
CA SER A 44 11.67 9.34 -6.02
C SER A 44 12.76 10.12 -6.77
N MET A 45 13.99 10.13 -6.23
CA MET A 45 15.14 10.75 -6.90
C MET A 45 15.78 9.85 -7.96
N SER A 46 15.77 8.53 -7.75
CA SER A 46 16.48 7.56 -8.61
C SER A 46 15.63 7.00 -9.73
N ASP A 47 14.32 6.85 -9.53
CA ASP A 47 13.41 6.28 -10.52
C ASP A 47 12.31 7.30 -10.88
N PRO A 48 12.35 7.90 -12.09
CA PRO A 48 11.31 8.84 -12.53
C PRO A 48 9.95 8.17 -12.79
N ASN A 49 9.88 6.83 -12.78
CA ASN A 49 8.63 6.08 -12.80
C ASN A 49 8.08 5.79 -11.40
N TYR A 50 8.82 6.13 -10.33
CA TYR A 50 8.36 5.91 -8.98
C TYR A 50 7.26 6.91 -8.64
N LYS A 51 6.02 6.42 -8.66
CA LYS A 51 4.89 7.10 -8.04
C LYS A 51 4.84 6.70 -6.58
N SER A 52 5.45 7.50 -5.72
CA SER A 52 5.09 7.51 -4.30
C SER A 52 3.59 7.74 -4.23
N GLU A 53 2.83 6.74 -3.80
CA GLU A 53 1.39 6.86 -3.58
C GLU A 53 1.06 7.73 -2.34
N GLU A 54 1.93 8.68 -1.99
CA GLU A 54 1.80 9.60 -0.84
C GLU A 54 1.00 10.88 -1.19
N ASN A 55 0.27 10.86 -2.31
CA ASN A 55 -0.80 11.82 -2.53
C ASN A 55 -2.00 11.16 -3.18
N ILE A 56 -2.53 10.12 -2.53
CA ILE A 56 -3.99 10.10 -2.45
C ILE A 56 -4.29 11.08 -1.31
N PRO A 57 -4.68 12.35 -1.57
CA PRO A 57 -5.37 13.10 -0.53
C PRO A 57 -6.42 12.14 -0.03
N ALA A 58 -6.48 11.88 1.28
CA ALA A 58 -7.46 10.99 1.87
C ALA A 58 -8.78 11.36 1.21
N GLN A 59 -9.19 10.57 0.22
CA GLN A 59 -10.48 10.75 -0.38
C GLN A 59 -11.31 10.23 0.77
N THR A 60 -11.77 11.16 1.60
CA THR A 60 -13.03 11.02 2.28
C THR A 60 -14.06 10.92 1.16
N GLU A 61 -14.02 9.82 0.40
CA GLU A 61 -15.20 9.22 -0.13
C GLU A 61 -15.95 8.87 1.14
N SER A 62 -16.75 9.83 1.59
CA SER A 62 -18.07 9.49 2.09
C SER A 62 -18.62 8.55 1.03
N GLY A 63 -18.35 7.25 1.19
CA GLY A 63 -18.54 6.27 0.15
C GLY A 63 -20.00 6.37 -0.24
N PRO A 64 -20.31 6.75 -1.49
CA PRO A 64 -21.69 6.76 -1.89
C PRO A 64 -22.12 5.30 -1.89
N ASN A 65 -23.26 5.02 -1.25
CA ASN A 65 -24.09 3.85 -1.53
C ASN A 65 -23.87 2.56 -0.74
N THR A 66 -23.72 2.60 0.59
CA THR A 66 -24.05 1.43 1.43
C THR A 66 -25.43 0.85 1.05
N SER A 67 -26.40 1.71 0.77
CA SER A 67 -27.74 1.33 0.31
C SER A 67 -27.77 0.63 -1.05
N GLU A 68 -27.01 1.07 -2.07
CA GLU A 68 -26.96 0.34 -3.34
C GLU A 68 -26.20 -0.97 -3.21
N GLN A 69 -25.14 -1.01 -2.39
CA GLN A 69 -24.39 -2.23 -2.13
C GLN A 69 -25.27 -3.29 -1.47
N ILE A 70 -26.07 -2.91 -0.45
CA ILE A 70 -27.02 -3.80 0.21
C ILE A 70 -28.07 -4.31 -0.79
N LYS A 71 -28.60 -3.45 -1.66
CA LYS A 71 -29.59 -3.85 -2.65
C LYS A 71 -29.03 -4.86 -3.65
N ARG A 72 -27.80 -4.64 -4.13
CA ARG A 72 -27.10 -5.58 -5.03
C ARG A 72 -26.89 -6.94 -4.37
N ASP A 73 -26.53 -6.93 -3.09
CA ASP A 73 -26.33 -8.14 -2.30
C ASP A 73 -27.63 -8.94 -2.13
N GLU A 74 -28.75 -8.26 -1.87
CA GLU A 74 -30.07 -8.92 -1.76
C GLU A 74 -30.51 -9.57 -3.09
N GLU A 75 -30.34 -8.88 -4.22
CA GLU A 75 -30.68 -9.42 -5.55
C GLU A 75 -29.82 -10.65 -5.90
N LEU A 76 -28.53 -10.63 -5.55
CA LEU A 76 -27.61 -11.75 -5.72
C LEU A 76 -28.01 -12.94 -4.85
N ALA A 77 -28.29 -12.70 -3.55
CA ALA A 77 -28.70 -13.74 -2.61
C ALA A 77 -29.99 -14.45 -3.06
N ARG A 78 -30.97 -13.71 -3.58
CA ARG A 78 -32.20 -14.30 -4.14
C ARG A 78 -31.93 -15.17 -5.36
N SER A 79 -31.05 -14.73 -6.25
CA SER A 79 -30.69 -15.49 -7.46
C SER A 79 -30.02 -16.82 -7.09
N LEU A 80 -29.01 -16.76 -6.21
CA LEU A 80 -28.31 -17.93 -5.68
C LEU A 80 -29.25 -18.92 -4.96
N ALA A 81 -30.20 -18.41 -4.18
CA ALA A 81 -31.18 -19.25 -3.48
C ALA A 81 -32.10 -19.98 -4.47
N ALA A 82 -32.55 -19.31 -5.53
CA ALA A 82 -33.39 -19.93 -6.57
C ALA A 82 -32.62 -21.00 -7.37
N GLU A 83 -31.34 -20.75 -7.68
CA GLU A 83 -30.46 -21.74 -8.31
C GLU A 83 -30.18 -22.94 -7.38
N ALA A 84 -29.96 -22.69 -6.09
CA ALA A 84 -29.72 -23.74 -5.10
C ALA A 84 -30.95 -24.63 -4.88
N ASP A 85 -32.14 -24.03 -4.81
CA ASP A 85 -33.42 -24.76 -4.72
C ASP A 85 -33.65 -25.63 -5.96
N SER A 86 -33.47 -25.05 -7.16
CA SER A 86 -33.58 -25.78 -8.42
C SER A 86 -32.57 -26.93 -8.53
N LYS A 87 -31.34 -26.72 -8.02
CA LYS A 87 -30.27 -27.72 -8.01
C LYS A 87 -30.50 -28.80 -6.96
N PHE A 88 -31.17 -28.49 -5.86
CA PHE A 88 -31.54 -29.44 -4.82
C PHE A 88 -32.74 -30.30 -5.24
N LEU A 89 -33.68 -29.77 -6.02
CA LEU A 89 -34.83 -30.50 -6.56
C LEU A 89 -34.49 -31.51 -7.67
N PHE A 90 -33.29 -31.44 -8.25
CA PHE A 90 -32.82 -32.35 -9.31
C PHE A 90 -31.88 -33.46 -8.81
N LEU A 91 -31.76 -33.64 -7.48
CA LEU A 91 -30.98 -34.71 -6.84
C LEU A 91 -31.87 -35.66 -6.04
#